data_AF-A0A3C1GRD8-F1
#
_entry.id   AF-A0A3C1GRD8-F1
#
_cell.length_a   1.000
_cell.length_b   1.000
_cell.length_c   1.000
_cell.angle_alpha   90.00
_cell.angle_beta   90.00
_cell.angle_gamma   90.00
#
_symmetry.space_group_name_H-M   'P 1'
#
loop_
_entity.id
_entity.type
_entity.pdbx_description
1 polymer ?
#
loop_
_entity_poly.entity_id
_entity_poly.type
_entity_poly.pdbx_seq_one_letter_code
_entity_poly.pdbx_strand_id
1 'polypeptide(L)'
;IHDSMNSGKRRFRRMNKAQVINYSAIAYAWEGLNVLTGIFPKKQAFNLIISNVPGSKEPLYWNGAPLKALYPASILVDGQAMNITLATYLDKIEFCITACSKLLPRVQDILLLMEEELSLLENICEEKRLGVRY
;
A
#
# COMPACT_ATOMS: atom_id res chain seq x y z
N ILE A 1 -4.64 13.12 -10.05
CA ILE A 1 -4.08 12.31 -8.93
C ILE A 1 -3.00 13.08 -8.17
N HIS A 2 -1.98 13.64 -8.85
CA HIS A 2 -0.90 14.42 -8.24
C HIS A 2 -1.40 15.55 -7.30
N ASP A 3 -2.32 16.40 -7.78
CA ASP A 3 -2.82 17.52 -6.99
C ASP A 3 -3.63 17.10 -5.76
N SER A 4 -4.39 16.01 -5.89
CA SER A 4 -5.12 15.41 -4.77
C SER A 4 -4.16 14.93 -3.68
N MET A 5 -3.11 14.19 -4.07
CA MET A 5 -2.10 13.75 -3.10
C MET A 5 -1.33 14.90 -2.47
N ASN A 6 -0.98 15.93 -3.24
CA ASN A 6 -0.33 17.12 -2.69
C ASN A 6 -1.25 17.87 -1.73
N SER A 7 -2.56 17.95 -2.02
CA SER A 7 -3.55 18.54 -1.13
C SER A 7 -3.65 17.76 0.19
N GLY A 8 -3.73 16.43 0.12
CA GLY A 8 -3.71 15.55 1.29
C GLY A 8 -2.45 15.74 2.13
N LYS A 9 -1.26 15.67 1.52
CA LYS A 9 0.02 15.90 2.19
C LYS A 9 0.08 17.27 2.86
N ARG A 10 -0.37 18.34 2.19
CA ARG A 10 -0.44 19.69 2.79
C ARG A 10 -1.36 19.75 4.00
N ARG A 11 -2.50 19.05 3.96
CA ARG A 11 -3.46 18.99 5.07
C ARG A 11 -2.84 18.33 6.30
N PHE A 12 -2.24 17.14 6.15
CA PHE A 12 -1.61 16.44 7.27
C PHE A 12 -0.38 17.16 7.81
N ARG A 13 0.42 17.82 6.95
CA ARG A 13 1.61 18.59 7.37
C ARG A 13 1.28 19.77 8.28
N ARG A 14 0.05 20.28 8.25
CA ARG A 14 -0.40 21.40 9.09
C ARG A 14 -0.98 20.94 10.45
N MET A 15 -1.14 19.64 10.66
CA MET A 15 -1.72 19.08 11.89
C MET A 15 -0.63 18.64 12.87
N ASN A 16 -0.88 18.85 14.16
CA ASN A 16 -0.11 18.20 15.22
C ASN A 16 -0.53 16.72 15.39
N LYS A 17 0.20 15.96 16.21
CA LYS A 17 -0.06 14.52 16.42
C LYS A 17 -1.49 14.23 16.88
N ALA A 18 -2.02 15.00 17.84
CA ALA A 18 -3.37 14.79 18.36
C ALA A 18 -4.44 15.07 17.29
N GLN A 19 -4.24 16.10 16.47
CA GLN A 19 -5.13 16.42 15.36
C GLN A 19 -5.13 15.33 14.29
N VAL A 20 -3.96 14.77 13.95
CA VAL A 20 -3.87 13.63 13.02
C VAL A 20 -4.62 12.42 13.56
N ILE A 21 -4.38 12.07 14.83
CA ILE A 21 -5.04 10.92 15.48
C ILE A 21 -6.56 11.12 15.49
N ASN A 22 -7.05 12.27 15.94
CA ASN A 22 -8.49 12.55 16.01
C ASN A 22 -9.14 12.57 14.63
N TYR A 23 -8.49 13.18 13.64
CA TYR A 23 -8.97 13.20 12.26
C TYR A 23 -9.07 11.79 11.68
N SER A 24 -8.01 10.98 11.85
CA SER A 24 -7.99 9.59 11.41
C SER A 24 -9.06 8.77 12.13
N ALA A 25 -9.23 8.93 13.45
CA ALA A 25 -10.25 8.22 14.20
C ALA A 25 -11.67 8.49 13.66
N ILE A 26 -12.00 9.75 13.36
CA ILE A 26 -13.30 10.10 12.76
C ILE A 26 -13.44 9.49 11.35
N ALA A 27 -12.39 9.57 10.53
CA ALA A 27 -12.40 9.00 9.18
C ALA A 27 -12.60 7.48 9.19
N TYR A 28 -11.94 6.77 10.11
CA TYR A 28 -12.06 5.32 10.28
C TYR A 28 -13.29 4.88 11.07
N ALA A 29 -13.93 5.75 11.85
CA ALA A 29 -15.09 5.41 12.67
C ALA A 29 -16.22 4.81 11.82
N TRP A 30 -16.40 5.34 10.61
CA TRP A 30 -17.38 4.82 9.67
C TRP A 30 -17.06 3.39 9.21
N GLU A 31 -15.79 3.12 8.90
CA GLU A 31 -15.32 1.78 8.56
C GLU A 31 -15.49 0.81 9.73
N GLY A 32 -15.14 1.25 10.94
CA GLY A 32 -15.34 0.46 12.17
C GLY A 32 -16.80 0.10 12.40
N LEU A 33 -17.73 1.04 12.20
CA LEU A 33 -19.16 0.77 12.30
C LEU A 33 -19.62 -0.27 11.27
N ASN A 34 -19.10 -0.20 10.05
CA ASN A 34 -19.43 -1.16 9.00
C ASN A 34 -18.87 -2.55 9.25
N VAL A 35 -17.61 -2.67 9.66
CA VAL A 35 -17.00 -3.96 10.00
C VAL A 35 -17.75 -4.63 11.16
N LEU A 36 -18.23 -3.85 12.14
CA LEU A 36 -18.96 -4.39 13.29
C LEU A 36 -20.41 -4.75 12.98
N THR A 37 -21.10 -4.00 12.12
CA THR A 37 -22.56 -4.09 11.98
C THR A 37 -23.05 -4.52 10.60
N GLY A 38 -22.27 -4.28 9.54
CA GLY A 38 -22.66 -4.53 8.16
C GLY A 38 -23.81 -3.66 7.63
N ILE A 39 -24.28 -2.65 8.39
CA ILE A 39 -25.54 -1.93 8.09
C ILE A 39 -25.40 -0.95 6.90
N PHE A 40 -24.19 -0.47 6.60
CA PHE A 40 -23.96 0.49 5.51
C PHE A 40 -22.86 0.07 4.52
N PRO A 41 -23.01 -1.06 3.81
CA PRO A 41 -21.95 -1.66 3.01
C PRO A 41 -21.44 -0.76 1.88
N LYS A 42 -22.26 0.19 1.40
CA LYS A 42 -21.90 1.11 0.31
C LYS A 42 -21.06 2.31 0.71
N LYS A 43 -21.01 2.64 2.00
CA LYS A 43 -20.19 3.77 2.46
C LYS A 43 -18.88 3.19 2.97
N GLN A 44 -17.80 3.29 2.22
CA GLN A 44 -16.48 2.80 2.65
C GLN A 44 -15.56 4.02 2.84
N ALA A 45 -14.71 4.00 3.87
CA ALA A 45 -13.78 5.11 4.09
C ALA A 45 -12.69 5.16 3.00
N PHE A 46 -12.37 4.01 2.40
CA PHE A 46 -11.38 3.81 1.34
C PHE A 46 -11.72 2.54 0.55
N ASN A 47 -11.19 2.43 -0.67
CA ASN A 47 -11.40 1.27 -1.56
C ASN A 47 -10.23 0.28 -1.57
N LEU A 48 -9.05 0.72 -1.16
CA LEU A 48 -7.82 -0.06 -1.16
C LEU A 48 -6.91 0.44 -0.05
N ILE A 49 -6.35 -0.51 0.71
CA ILE A 49 -5.29 -0.24 1.69
C ILE A 49 -3.95 -0.51 1.01
N ILE A 50 -3.07 0.50 1.06
CA ILE A 50 -1.66 0.36 0.70
C ILE A 50 -0.84 0.73 1.94
N SER A 51 -0.11 -0.23 2.48
CA SER A 51 0.74 -0.04 3.66
C SER A 51 2.21 -0.16 3.29
N ASN A 52 3.10 0.49 4.06
CA ASN A 52 4.54 0.38 3.90
C ASN A 52 5.18 0.07 5.27
N VAL A 53 5.76 -1.11 5.39
CA VAL A 53 6.41 -1.64 6.58
C VAL A 53 7.92 -1.65 6.34
N PRO A 54 8.65 -0.63 6.85
CA PRO A 54 10.10 -0.62 6.72
C PRO A 54 10.70 -1.74 7.57
N GLY A 55 11.53 -2.60 6.95
CA GLY A 55 12.27 -3.64 7.65
C GLY A 55 13.76 -3.31 7.84
N SER A 56 14.52 -4.32 8.25
CA SER A 56 15.95 -4.19 8.57
C SER A 56 16.79 -3.95 7.31
N LYS A 57 17.76 -3.03 7.42
CA LYS A 57 18.84 -2.86 6.42
C LYS A 57 20.05 -3.76 6.68
N GLU A 58 20.10 -4.40 7.86
CA GLU A 58 21.15 -5.34 8.23
C GLU A 58 20.67 -6.79 7.99
N PRO A 59 21.56 -7.70 7.55
CA PRO A 59 21.23 -9.12 7.36
C PRO A 59 20.79 -9.78 8.67
N LEU A 60 19.66 -10.48 8.63
CA LEU A 60 19.10 -11.21 9.76
C LEU A 60 19.28 -12.72 9.60
N TYR A 61 19.46 -13.41 10.72
CA TYR A 61 19.61 -14.86 10.78
C TYR A 61 18.75 -15.44 11.90
N TRP A 62 18.27 -16.66 11.69
CA TRP A 62 17.66 -17.47 12.73
C TRP A 62 18.41 -18.78 12.88
N ASN A 63 19.08 -18.99 14.01
CA ASN A 63 19.92 -20.18 14.27
C ASN A 63 20.91 -20.48 13.14
N GLY A 64 21.53 -19.44 12.58
CA GLY A 64 22.48 -19.54 11.46
C GLY A 64 21.84 -19.59 10.07
N ALA A 65 20.52 -19.74 9.95
CA ALA A 65 19.83 -19.66 8.65
C ALA A 65 19.57 -18.19 8.28
N PRO A 66 20.01 -17.70 7.09
CA PRO A 66 19.78 -16.32 6.68
C PRO A 66 18.31 -16.08 6.31
N LEU A 67 17.75 -14.97 6.79
CA LEU A 67 16.49 -14.45 6.28
C LEU A 67 16.72 -13.93 4.85
N LYS A 68 15.97 -14.46 3.88
CA LYS A 68 16.12 -14.10 2.46
C LYS A 68 15.12 -13.07 1.96
N ALA A 69 13.91 -13.09 2.50
CA ALA A 69 12.80 -12.25 2.10
C ALA A 69 11.75 -12.18 3.22
N LEU A 70 10.94 -11.14 3.19
CA LEU A 70 9.87 -10.88 4.17
C LEU A 70 8.57 -10.60 3.42
N TYR A 71 7.60 -11.51 3.55
CA TYR A 71 6.28 -11.40 2.90
C TYR A 71 5.16 -11.33 3.93
N PRO A 72 4.77 -10.15 4.43
CA PRO A 72 3.64 -10.03 5.33
C PRO A 72 2.33 -10.44 4.65
N ALA A 73 1.59 -11.35 5.29
CA ALA A 73 0.22 -11.65 4.90
C ALA A 73 -0.74 -10.71 5.64
N SER A 74 -1.48 -9.90 4.89
CA SER A 74 -2.44 -8.94 5.45
C SER A 74 -3.80 -9.60 5.65
N ILE A 75 -4.74 -8.88 6.26
CA ILE A 75 -6.10 -9.34 6.52
C ILE A 75 -7.07 -8.54 5.63
N LEU A 76 -8.08 -9.24 5.10
CA LEU A 76 -9.22 -8.63 4.44
C LEU A 76 -10.41 -8.63 5.38
N VAL A 77 -11.18 -7.55 5.32
CA VAL A 77 -12.45 -7.39 6.03
C VAL A 77 -13.55 -7.15 5.00
N ASP A 78 -14.81 -7.39 5.37
CA ASP A 78 -15.94 -7.14 4.49
C ASP A 78 -15.94 -5.68 4.02
N GLY A 79 -16.09 -5.48 2.70
CA GLY A 79 -15.93 -4.18 2.05
C GLY A 79 -14.55 -3.96 1.41
N GLN A 80 -13.55 -4.77 1.74
CA GLN A 80 -12.19 -4.70 1.18
C GLN A 80 -11.83 -5.97 0.40
N ALA A 81 -11.82 -5.89 -0.92
CA ALA A 81 -11.51 -7.06 -1.77
C ALA A 81 -10.00 -7.31 -1.92
N MET A 82 -9.15 -6.32 -1.63
CA MET A 82 -7.69 -6.38 -1.79
C MET A 82 -6.97 -5.48 -0.78
N ASN A 83 -5.77 -5.88 -0.39
CA ASN A 83 -4.82 -5.13 0.41
C ASN A 83 -3.42 -5.30 -0.17
N ILE A 84 -2.66 -4.21 -0.27
CA ILE A 84 -1.26 -4.22 -0.71
C ILE A 84 -0.38 -3.79 0.46
N THR A 85 0.59 -4.63 0.82
CA THR A 85 1.58 -4.34 1.85
C THR A 85 2.97 -4.35 1.23
N LEU A 86 3.67 -3.23 1.35
CA LEU A 86 5.08 -3.13 0.98
C LEU A 86 5.91 -3.48 2.20
N ALA A 87 6.86 -4.40 2.04
CA ALA A 87 7.84 -4.71 3.05
C ALA A 87 9.24 -4.51 2.48
N THR A 88 10.13 -3.86 3.23
CA THR A 88 11.53 -3.73 2.80
C THR A 88 12.43 -4.63 3.63
N TYR A 89 13.42 -5.24 2.99
CA TYR A 89 14.48 -5.97 3.68
C TYR A 89 15.78 -5.85 2.86
N LEU A 90 16.85 -5.40 3.51
CA LEU A 90 18.09 -5.03 2.82
C LEU A 90 17.83 -3.98 1.72
N ASP A 91 18.22 -4.31 0.49
CA ASP A 91 18.08 -3.55 -0.74
C ASP A 91 16.81 -3.91 -1.53
N LYS A 92 15.94 -4.77 -0.99
CA LYS A 92 14.74 -5.26 -1.65
C LYS A 92 13.48 -4.64 -1.09
N ILE A 93 12.51 -4.47 -1.97
CA ILE A 93 11.12 -4.17 -1.66
C ILE A 93 10.26 -5.34 -2.13
N GLU A 94 9.43 -5.86 -1.24
CA GLU A 94 8.52 -6.97 -1.49
C GLU A 94 7.09 -6.42 -1.58
N PHE A 95 6.41 -6.71 -2.68
CA PHE A 95 5.02 -6.32 -2.91
C PHE A 95 4.09 -7.48 -2.51
N CYS A 96 3.44 -7.36 -1.35
CA CYS A 96 2.59 -8.41 -0.80
C CYS A 96 1.12 -8.08 -1.06
N ILE A 97 0.47 -8.86 -1.93
CA ILE A 97 -0.94 -8.66 -2.30
C ILE A 97 -1.78 -9.74 -1.64
N THR A 98 -2.72 -9.32 -0.79
CA THR A 98 -3.77 -10.20 -0.25
C THR A 98 -5.10 -9.84 -0.90
N ALA A 99 -5.81 -10.81 -1.46
CA ALA A 99 -7.07 -10.54 -2.16
C ALA A 99 -8.09 -11.69 -2.05
N CYS A 100 -9.37 -11.35 -2.17
CA CYS A 100 -10.46 -12.31 -2.24
C CYS A 100 -10.55 -12.87 -3.67
N SER A 101 -10.11 -14.12 -3.88
CA SER A 101 -10.07 -14.77 -5.20
C SER A 101 -11.43 -14.90 -5.89
N LYS A 102 -12.53 -14.92 -5.12
CA LYS A 102 -13.91 -14.94 -5.65
C LYS A 102 -14.32 -13.60 -6.27
N LEU A 103 -13.89 -12.49 -5.67
CA LEU A 103 -14.24 -11.14 -6.12
C LEU A 103 -13.25 -10.58 -7.15
N LEU A 104 -11.98 -10.97 -7.03
CA LEU A 104 -10.89 -10.57 -7.90
C LEU A 104 -10.26 -11.81 -8.55
N PRO A 105 -10.98 -12.46 -9.49
CA PRO A 105 -10.38 -13.53 -10.27
C PRO A 105 -9.19 -12.94 -11.05
N ARG A 106 -8.07 -13.66 -11.06
CA ARG A 106 -6.82 -13.25 -11.72
C ARG A 106 -6.04 -12.11 -11.04
N VAL A 107 -6.16 -11.95 -9.72
CA VAL A 107 -5.38 -10.93 -8.98
C VAL A 107 -3.85 -11.03 -9.22
N GLN A 108 -3.33 -12.21 -9.53
CA GLN A 108 -1.92 -12.39 -9.85
C GLN A 108 -1.43 -11.57 -11.04
N ASP A 109 -2.33 -11.19 -11.97
CA ASP A 109 -1.99 -10.38 -13.14
C ASP A 109 -1.53 -8.97 -12.74
N ILE A 110 -1.91 -8.50 -11.54
CA ILE A 110 -1.42 -7.23 -11.00
C ILE A 110 0.10 -7.22 -10.90
N LEU A 111 0.73 -8.37 -10.57
CA LEU A 111 2.20 -8.43 -10.49
C LEU A 111 2.84 -8.17 -11.86
N LEU A 112 2.25 -8.68 -12.94
CA LEU A 112 2.73 -8.44 -14.31
C LEU A 112 2.52 -6.97 -14.71
N LEU A 113 1.34 -6.42 -14.44
CA LEU A 113 1.04 -5.01 -14.74
C LEU A 113 1.96 -4.06 -13.96
N MET A 114 2.30 -4.39 -12.71
CA MET A 114 3.24 -3.61 -11.92
C MET A 114 4.65 -3.63 -12.51
N GLU A 115 5.11 -4.80 -12.97
CA GLU A 115 6.41 -4.92 -13.65
C GLU A 115 6.46 -4.11 -14.95
N GLU A 116 5.38 -4.17 -15.75
CA GLU A 116 5.26 -3.41 -17.00
C GLU A 116 5.31 -1.91 -16.76
N GLU A 117 4.54 -1.41 -15.77
CA GLU A 117 4.48 0.01 -15.44
C GLU A 117 5.78 0.52 -14.78
N LEU A 118 6.45 -0.31 -13.97
CA LEU A 118 7.77 0.04 -13.41
C LEU A 118 8.83 0.12 -14.52
N SER A 119 8.88 -0.87 -15.41
CA SER A 119 9.78 -0.86 -16.58
C SER A 119 9.53 0.37 -17.47
N LEU A 120 8.26 0.72 -17.69
CA LEU A 120 7.89 1.93 -18.41
C LEU A 120 8.42 3.18 -17.70
N LEU A 121 8.22 3.28 -16.38
CA LEU A 121 8.69 4.43 -15.60
C LEU A 121 10.22 4.57 -15.64
N GLU A 122 10.96 3.47 -15.53
CA GLU A 122 12.42 3.44 -15.64
C GLU A 122 12.89 3.97 -16.99
N ASN A 123 12.27 3.51 -18.09
CA ASN A 123 12.57 4.01 -19.43
C ASN A 123 12.31 5.52 -19.55
N ILE A 124 11.19 6.02 -19.02
CA ILE A 124 10.88 7.46 -19.02
C ILE A 124 11.92 8.26 -18.22
N CYS A 125 12.33 7.74 -17.06
CA CYS A 125 13.35 8.37 -16.22
C CYS A 125 14.71 8.42 -16.94
N GLU A 126 15.09 7.35 -17.64
CA GLU A 126 16.32 7.32 -18.45
C GLU A 126 16.25 8.27 -19.64
N GLU A 127 15.13 8.31 -20.38
CA GLU A 127 14.91 9.27 -21.46
C GLU A 127 15.04 10.72 -20.99
N LYS A 128 14.48 11.04 -19.81
CA LYS A 128 14.63 12.35 -19.18
C LYS A 128 16.06 12.63 -18.75
N ARG A 129 16.75 11.64 -18.19
CA ARG A 129 18.16 11.75 -17.77
C ARG A 129 19.08 12.02 -18.97
N LEU A 130 18.79 11.41 -20.12
CA LEU A 130 19.52 11.58 -21.37
C LEU A 130 19.09 12.81 -22.19
N GLY A 131 18.07 13.56 -21.73
CA GLY A 131 17.55 14.74 -22.42
C GLY A 131 16.79 14.44 -23.72
N VAL A 132 16.40 13.19 -23.95
CA VAL A 132 15.63 12.74 -25.12
C VAL A 132 14.15 13.14 -24.98
N ARG A 133 13.67 13.29 -23.74
CA ARG A 133 12.29 13.64 -23.41
C ARG A 133 12.26 14.82 -22.43
N TYR A 134 11.52 15.87 -22.79
CA TYR A 134 11.32 17.08 -21.98
C TYR A 134 10.29 16.88 -20.86
#